data_AF-W4LL82-F1
#
_entry.id   AF-W4LL82-F1
#
_cell.length_a   1.000
_cell.length_b   1.000
_cell.length_c   1.000
_cell.angle_alpha   90.00
_cell.angle_beta   90.00
_cell.angle_gamma   90.00
#
_symmetry.space_group_name_H-M   'P 1'
#
loop_
_entity.id
_entity.type
_entity.pdbx_description
1 polymer ?
#
loop_
_entity_poly.entity_id
_entity_poly.type
_entity_poly.pdbx_seq_one_letter_code
_entity_poly.pdbx_strand_id
1 'polypeptide(L)'
;MRCEWHGRQAMVGLRLLIVICFLLGWELRWTAAAEPSHTLPSKAELAKLPPDGGEHYNRLVFEQSPYLLQHATNPIDWYPWGEAAFAKAKRENKPIFLSIGYSTCHWCHVMERESFADGSIR
;
A
#
# COMPACT_ATOMS: atom_id res chain seq x y z
N MET A 1 12.00 28.11 5.62
CA MET A 1 11.01 28.14 6.71
C MET A 1 11.17 26.86 7.50
N ARG A 2 11.78 26.98 8.67
CA ARG A 2 12.32 25.89 9.49
C ARG A 2 11.37 25.78 10.68
N CYS A 3 10.51 24.76 10.71
CA CYS A 3 9.61 24.54 11.83
C CYS A 3 10.39 23.85 12.95
N GLU A 4 10.66 24.63 13.98
CA GLU A 4 11.10 24.18 15.30
C GLU A 4 9.97 23.37 15.95
N TRP A 5 10.28 22.13 16.36
CA TRP A 5 9.46 21.37 17.30
C TRP A 5 10.22 21.25 18.63
N HIS A 6 9.71 21.93 19.65
CA HIS A 6 10.08 21.74 21.04
C HIS A 6 9.00 20.89 21.71
N GLY A 7 9.30 19.61 21.93
CA GLY A 7 8.46 18.67 22.70
C GLY A 7 9.37 17.84 23.59
N ARG A 8 9.58 18.32 24.81
CA ARG A 8 10.53 17.82 25.81
C ARG A 8 9.97 16.56 26.51
N GLN A 9 10.86 15.57 26.69
CA GLN A 9 11.00 14.66 27.84
C GLN A 9 10.01 13.50 28.06
N ALA A 10 10.53 12.29 27.88
CA ALA A 10 10.32 11.15 28.79
C ALA A 10 11.53 10.19 28.73
N MET A 11 12.74 10.69 29.02
CA MET A 11 13.95 9.87 29.24
C MET A 11 14.24 9.80 30.75
N VAL A 12 13.41 9.09 31.52
CA VAL A 12 13.74 8.65 32.89
C VAL A 12 13.12 7.28 33.09
N GLY A 13 13.83 6.22 32.65
CA GLY A 13 13.35 4.84 32.77
C GLY A 13 14.21 3.80 32.03
N LEU A 14 15.14 4.25 31.17
CA LEU A 14 15.94 3.39 30.30
C LEU A 14 17.18 2.74 30.98
N ARG A 15 17.51 3.10 32.23
CA ARG A 15 18.73 2.60 32.89
C ARG A 15 18.56 1.32 33.72
N LEU A 16 17.33 0.96 34.14
CA LEU A 16 17.11 -0.26 34.95
C LEU A 16 16.81 -1.51 34.09
N LEU A 17 16.25 -1.33 32.89
CA LEU A 17 15.81 -2.43 32.02
C LEU A 17 16.97 -3.15 31.29
N ILE A 18 18.12 -2.49 31.12
CA ILE A 18 19.28 -3.09 30.45
C ILE A 18 19.89 -4.25 31.27
N VAL A 19 19.86 -4.14 32.61
CA VAL A 19 20.45 -5.17 33.49
C VAL A 19 19.63 -6.46 33.50
N ILE A 20 18.31 -6.38 33.30
CA ILE A 20 17.42 -7.55 33.30
C ILE A 20 17.57 -8.37 32.00
N CYS A 21 17.89 -7.73 30.87
CA CYS A 21 18.07 -8.44 29.60
C CYS A 21 19.33 -9.33 29.57
N PHE A 22 20.38 -8.99 30.31
CA PHE A 22 21.63 -9.77 30.32
C PHE A 22 21.54 -11.07 31.13
N LEU A 23 20.62 -11.18 32.10
CA LEU A 23 20.55 -12.35 33.01
C LEU A 23 19.57 -13.43 32.56
N LEU A 24 18.70 -13.16 31.59
CA LEU A 24 17.65 -14.10 31.16
C LEU A 24 17.81 -14.65 29.74
N GLY A 25 18.99 -14.50 29.12
CA GLY A 25 19.31 -15.21 27.86
C GLY A 25 18.26 -15.07 26.76
N TRP A 26 17.52 -13.95 26.75
CA TRP A 26 16.47 -13.71 25.79
C TRP A 26 17.13 -13.08 24.57
N GLU A 27 17.50 -13.91 23.60
CA GLU A 27 17.71 -13.45 22.24
C GLU A 27 16.38 -12.84 21.77
N LEU A 28 16.22 -11.53 21.93
CA LEU A 28 15.23 -10.76 21.19
C LEU A 28 15.72 -10.82 19.75
N ARG A 29 15.38 -11.93 19.08
CA ARG A 29 15.38 -12.02 17.63
C ARG A 29 14.35 -11.01 17.18
N TRP A 30 14.79 -9.77 17.01
CA TRP A 30 14.18 -8.78 16.15
C TRP A 30 14.18 -9.40 14.76
N THR A 31 13.19 -10.26 14.47
CA THR A 31 12.74 -10.38 13.09
C THR A 31 12.20 -9.00 12.79
N ALA A 32 12.96 -8.21 12.04
CA ALA A 32 12.40 -7.12 11.28
C ALA A 32 11.21 -7.71 10.54
N ALA A 33 10.00 -7.52 11.08
CA ALA A 33 8.80 -7.67 10.30
C ALA A 33 9.03 -6.71 9.13
N ALA A 34 9.13 -7.26 7.92
CA ALA A 34 9.19 -6.44 6.73
C ALA A 34 7.99 -5.50 6.80
N GLU A 35 8.27 -4.22 7.03
CA GLU A 35 7.29 -3.15 6.86
C GLU A 35 6.69 -3.34 5.46
N PRO A 36 5.35 -3.34 5.28
CA PRO A 36 4.76 -3.39 3.96
C PRO A 36 5.10 -2.08 3.27
N SER A 37 6.23 -2.06 2.56
CA SER A 37 6.63 -0.88 1.83
C SER A 37 5.71 -0.76 0.63
N HIS A 38 5.10 0.42 0.47
CA HIS A 38 4.43 0.88 -0.76
C HIS A 38 5.46 1.01 -1.91
N THR A 39 6.23 -0.03 -2.16
CA THR A 39 7.28 -0.09 -3.17
C THR A 39 6.75 -0.95 -4.30
N LEU A 40 6.60 -0.31 -5.45
CA LEU A 40 6.28 -0.99 -6.69
C LEU A 40 7.41 -1.98 -7.02
N PRO A 41 7.07 -3.14 -7.60
CA PRO A 41 8.06 -4.12 -8.02
C PRO A 41 9.01 -3.54 -9.07
N SER A 42 10.26 -4.00 -9.07
CA SER A 42 11.22 -3.65 -10.13
C SER A 42 10.75 -4.20 -11.48
N LYS A 43 11.28 -3.64 -12.58
CA LYS A 43 10.93 -4.11 -13.94
C LYS A 43 11.18 -5.61 -14.15
N ALA A 44 12.22 -6.16 -13.52
CA ALA A 44 12.53 -7.59 -13.62
C ALA A 44 11.53 -8.47 -12.86
N GLU A 45 10.92 -7.93 -11.80
CA GLU A 45 9.88 -8.61 -11.02
C GLU A 45 8.52 -8.50 -11.71
N LEU A 46 8.20 -7.32 -12.28
CA LEU A 46 6.99 -7.11 -13.09
C LEU A 46 6.88 -8.13 -14.22
N ALA A 47 7.98 -8.47 -14.88
CA ALA A 47 8.00 -9.45 -15.97
C ALA A 47 7.63 -10.89 -15.53
N LYS A 48 7.66 -11.17 -14.23
CA LYS A 48 7.31 -12.48 -13.65
C LYS A 48 5.88 -12.52 -13.12
N LEU A 49 5.24 -11.36 -12.96
CA LEU A 49 3.89 -11.29 -12.42
C LEU A 49 2.86 -11.80 -13.45
N PRO A 50 1.79 -12.45 -12.98
CA PRO A 50 0.67 -12.77 -13.85
C PRO A 50 0.02 -11.49 -14.38
N PRO A 51 -0.69 -11.55 -15.53
CA PRO A 51 -1.26 -10.37 -16.18
C PRO A 51 -2.35 -9.65 -15.36
N ASP A 52 -2.83 -10.26 -14.28
CA ASP A 52 -3.78 -9.67 -13.32
C ASP A 52 -3.12 -9.00 -12.11
N GLY A 53 -1.80 -9.12 -11.94
CA GLY A 53 -1.04 -8.55 -10.81
C GLY A 53 -0.83 -9.53 -9.64
N GLY A 54 -1.56 -10.66 -9.60
CA GLY A 54 -1.38 -11.72 -8.62
C GLY A 54 -2.05 -11.44 -7.27
N GLU A 55 -1.44 -11.92 -6.18
CA GLU A 55 -2.03 -11.81 -4.83
C GLU A 55 -1.85 -10.42 -4.21
N HIS A 56 -0.74 -9.74 -4.54
CA HIS A 56 -0.33 -8.51 -3.87
C HIS A 56 -0.64 -7.24 -4.66
N TYR A 57 -0.96 -7.37 -5.95
CA TYR A 57 -1.23 -6.23 -6.83
C TYR A 57 -2.44 -6.50 -7.71
N ASN A 58 -3.15 -5.44 -8.09
CA ASN A 58 -4.10 -5.44 -9.18
C ASN A 58 -3.43 -5.07 -10.51
N ARG A 59 -4.22 -5.03 -11.59
CA ARG A 59 -3.75 -4.78 -12.97
C ARG A 59 -3.06 -3.43 -13.16
N LEU A 60 -3.30 -2.46 -12.28
CA LEU A 60 -2.68 -1.13 -12.38
C LEU A 60 -1.17 -1.17 -12.14
N VAL A 61 -0.61 -2.27 -11.63
CA VAL A 61 0.84 -2.46 -11.46
C VAL A 61 1.62 -2.37 -12.78
N PHE A 62 0.95 -2.59 -13.92
CA PHE A 62 1.54 -2.51 -15.25
C PHE A 62 1.39 -1.14 -15.93
N GLU A 63 0.70 -0.19 -15.29
CA GLU A 63 0.48 1.14 -15.84
C GLU A 63 1.72 2.04 -15.72
N GLN A 64 1.78 3.07 -16.56
CA GLN A 64 2.89 4.04 -16.52
C GLN A 64 2.57 5.27 -15.66
N SER A 65 1.29 5.53 -15.41
CA SER A 65 0.86 6.70 -14.66
C SER A 65 1.19 6.54 -13.17
N PRO A 66 1.94 7.50 -12.57
CA PRO A 66 2.23 7.46 -11.14
C PRO A 66 0.97 7.44 -10.28
N TYR A 67 -0.11 8.08 -10.74
CA TYR A 67 -1.40 8.06 -10.05
C TYR A 67 -2.01 6.67 -10.03
N LEU A 68 -2.04 5.97 -11.17
CA LEU A 68 -2.61 4.62 -11.25
C LEU A 68 -1.78 3.62 -10.43
N LEU A 69 -0.46 3.75 -10.47
CA LEU A 69 0.46 2.90 -9.72
C LEU A 69 0.29 3.05 -8.19
N GLN A 70 -0.10 4.23 -7.70
CA GLN A 70 -0.41 4.42 -6.27
C GLN A 70 -1.58 3.54 -5.80
N HIS A 71 -2.48 3.15 -6.70
CA HIS A 71 -3.63 2.28 -6.40
C HIS A 71 -3.37 0.80 -6.70
N ALA A 72 -2.17 0.42 -7.13
CA ALA A 72 -1.86 -0.94 -7.57
C ALA A 72 -1.95 -1.98 -6.44
N THR A 73 -1.79 -1.57 -5.19
CA THR A 73 -1.84 -2.44 -4.01
C THR A 73 -3.20 -2.43 -3.31
N ASN A 74 -4.17 -1.67 -3.83
CA ASN A 74 -5.47 -1.55 -3.19
C ASN A 74 -6.24 -2.87 -3.30
N PRO A 75 -7.04 -3.24 -2.28
CA PRO A 75 -7.79 -4.50 -2.27
C PRO A 75 -8.84 -4.61 -3.38
N ILE A 76 -9.24 -3.49 -3.97
CA ILE A 76 -10.16 -3.41 -5.11
C ILE A 76 -9.46 -3.94 -6.37
N ASP A 77 -10.15 -4.82 -7.11
CA ASP A 77 -9.70 -5.38 -8.39
C ASP A 77 -9.80 -4.34 -9.52
N TRP A 78 -8.96 -3.31 -9.47
CA TRP A 78 -8.95 -2.24 -10.47
C TRP A 78 -8.55 -2.75 -11.86
N TYR A 79 -9.25 -2.24 -12.88
CA TYR A 79 -8.89 -2.39 -14.28
C TYR A 79 -8.48 -1.03 -14.84
N PRO A 80 -7.43 -0.95 -15.67
CA PRO A 80 -7.23 0.23 -16.49
C PRO A 80 -8.39 0.35 -17.48
N TRP A 81 -8.59 1.58 -17.97
CA TRP A 81 -9.61 1.83 -18.98
C TRP A 81 -9.30 1.05 -20.26
N GLY A 82 -10.24 0.20 -20.69
CA GLY A 82 -10.07 -0.58 -21.92
C GLY A 82 -11.10 -1.70 -22.07
N GLU A 83 -11.02 -2.40 -23.20
CA GLU A 83 -11.99 -3.44 -23.58
C GLU A 83 -12.08 -4.59 -22.58
N ALA A 84 -10.99 -4.92 -21.88
CA ALA A 84 -10.96 -5.99 -20.89
C ALA A 84 -11.96 -5.75 -19.73
N ALA A 85 -12.08 -4.49 -19.27
CA ALA A 85 -13.03 -4.12 -18.22
C ALA A 85 -14.48 -4.28 -18.69
N PHE A 86 -14.80 -3.79 -19.90
CA PHE A 86 -16.12 -3.92 -20.50
C PHE A 86 -16.50 -5.38 -20.79
N ALA A 87 -15.57 -6.16 -21.31
CA ALA A 87 -15.78 -7.57 -21.60
C ALA A 87 -16.08 -8.37 -20.32
N LYS A 88 -15.37 -8.09 -19.22
CA LYS A 88 -15.65 -8.69 -17.91
C LYS A 88 -17.01 -8.24 -17.36
N ALA A 89 -17.31 -6.95 -17.38
CA ALA A 89 -18.59 -6.42 -16.91
C ALA A 89 -19.79 -7.05 -17.66
N LYS A 90 -19.67 -7.17 -18.99
CA LYS A 90 -20.69 -7.83 -19.82
C LYS A 90 -20.81 -9.31 -19.53
N ARG A 91 -19.69 -10.03 -19.37
CA ARG A 91 -19.67 -11.47 -19.03
C ARG A 91 -20.27 -11.76 -17.65
N GLU A 92 -19.96 -10.93 -16.67
CA GLU A 92 -20.42 -11.10 -15.29
C GLU A 92 -21.78 -10.45 -15.03
N ASN A 93 -22.33 -9.73 -16.02
CA ASN A 93 -23.55 -8.94 -15.90
C ASN A 93 -23.52 -8.00 -14.68
N LYS A 94 -22.40 -7.29 -14.50
CA LYS A 94 -22.18 -6.33 -13.41
C LYS A 94 -22.02 -4.91 -13.97
N PRO A 95 -22.49 -3.88 -13.25
CA PRO A 95 -22.23 -2.49 -13.63
C PRO A 95 -20.74 -2.15 -13.50
N ILE A 96 -20.29 -1.12 -14.22
CA ILE A 96 -18.92 -0.59 -14.12
C ILE A 96 -18.92 0.58 -13.15
N PHE A 97 -18.06 0.51 -12.14
CA PHE A 97 -17.70 1.64 -11.30
C PHE A 97 -16.50 2.36 -11.93
N LEU A 98 -16.71 3.58 -12.44
CA LEU A 98 -15.65 4.38 -13.05
C LEU A 98 -15.16 5.43 -12.06
N SER A 99 -13.90 5.30 -11.63
CA SER A 99 -13.19 6.30 -10.82
C SER A 99 -12.18 7.05 -11.69
N ILE A 100 -12.22 8.38 -11.66
CA ILE A 100 -11.32 9.25 -12.42
C ILE A 100 -10.66 10.21 -11.45
N GLY A 101 -9.33 10.31 -11.51
CA GLY A 101 -8.57 11.23 -10.69
C GLY A 101 -7.19 11.53 -11.26
N TYR A 102 -6.42 12.31 -10.52
CA TYR A 102 -5.07 12.74 -10.91
C TYR A 102 -4.21 12.98 -9.67
N SER A 103 -2.88 12.93 -9.82
CA SER A 103 -1.92 12.87 -8.71
C SER A 103 -1.95 14.06 -7.74
N THR A 104 -2.40 15.24 -8.18
CA THR A 104 -2.46 16.45 -7.35
C THR A 104 -3.87 16.77 -6.84
N CYS A 105 -4.82 15.86 -7.04
CA CYS A 105 -6.20 15.99 -6.58
C CYS A 105 -6.29 15.70 -5.07
N HIS A 106 -6.57 16.72 -4.26
CA HIS A 106 -6.70 16.55 -2.82
C HIS A 106 -7.78 15.51 -2.44
N TRP A 107 -8.98 15.62 -3.01
CA TRP A 107 -10.10 14.75 -2.69
C TRP A 107 -9.94 13.31 -3.18
N CYS A 108 -9.15 13.09 -4.23
CA CYS A 108 -8.86 11.76 -4.74
C CYS A 108 -8.04 10.96 -3.71
N HIS A 109 -7.07 11.60 -3.06
CA HIS A 109 -6.29 11.01 -1.97
C HIS A 109 -7.10 10.76 -0.70
N VAL A 110 -8.06 11.65 -0.39
CA VAL A 110 -8.97 11.45 0.75
C VAL A 110 -9.88 10.24 0.51
N MET A 111 -10.49 10.15 -0.67
CA MET A 111 -11.35 9.02 -1.06
C MET A 111 -10.59 7.70 -1.10
N GLU A 112 -9.35 7.71 -1.59
CA GLU A 112 -8.47 6.54 -1.60
C GLU A 112 -8.30 5.96 -0.20
N ARG A 113 -7.86 6.80 0.74
CA ARG A 113 -7.56 6.38 2.11
C ARG A 113 -8.81 5.93 2.87
N GLU A 114 -9.94 6.59 2.65
CA GLU A 114 -11.16 6.35 3.42
C GLU A 114 -12.05 5.26 2.84
N SER A 115 -11.87 4.90 1.57
CA SER A 115 -12.78 3.95 0.89
C SER A 115 -12.06 2.88 0.10
N PHE A 116 -10.98 3.21 -0.63
CA PHE A 116 -10.36 2.26 -1.55
C PHE A 116 -9.24 1.44 -0.92
N ALA A 117 -8.70 1.86 0.22
CA ALA A 117 -7.67 1.15 0.97
C ALA A 117 -8.24 0.19 2.04
N ASP A 118 -9.55 0.23 2.31
CA ASP A 118 -10.17 -0.62 3.32
C ASP A 118 -10.28 -2.08 2.85
N GLY A 119 -9.57 -2.99 3.53
CA GLY A 119 -9.55 -4.42 3.21
C GLY A 119 -10.87 -5.15 3.41
N SER A 120 -11.86 -4.54 4.08
CA SER A 120 -13.22 -5.07 4.20
C SER A 120 -14.06 -4.91 2.93
N ILE A 121 -13.60 -4.07 1.99
CA ILE A 121 -14.29 -3.75 0.75
C ILE A 121 -13.61 -4.50 -0.41
N ARG A 122 -14.30 -5.51 -0.97
CA ARG A 122 -13.86 -6.30 -2.14
C ARG A 122 -15.00 -6.61 -3.10
#